data_AF-A0A1F2R5A8-F1
#
_entry.id   AF-A0A1F2R5A8-F1
#
_cell.length_a   1.000
_cell.length_b   1.000
_cell.length_c   1.000
_cell.angle_alpha   90.00
_cell.angle_beta   90.00
_cell.angle_gamma   90.00
#
_symmetry.space_group_name_H-M   'P 1'
#
loop_
_entity.id
_entity.type
_entity.pdbx_description
1 polymer ?
#
loop_
_entity_poly.entity_id
_entity_poly.type
_entity_poly.pdbx_seq_one_letter_code
_entity_poly.pdbx_strand_id
1 'polypeptide(L)'
;MKKALKGNQERRQAARRLKLVKWMGALAVGALVVYGLSQMSYVAYGEADIAVVDFSSLSRSEKRTALEAANRARCTCGCGMTLAQCVATDSTCPLRDGNIVKINTMVEQAREPQPAP
;
A
#
# COMPACT_ATOMS: atom_id res chain seq x y z
N MET A 1 -40.76 8.29 -47.48
CA MET A 1 -40.74 8.43 -46.00
C MET A 1 -39.91 7.38 -45.26
N LYS A 2 -39.99 6.07 -45.57
CA LYS A 2 -39.28 5.00 -44.83
C LYS A 2 -37.73 5.11 -44.78
N LYS A 3 -37.08 5.65 -45.81
CA LYS A 3 -35.61 5.84 -45.84
C LYS A 3 -35.09 6.84 -44.80
N ALA A 4 -35.84 7.90 -44.52
CA ALA A 4 -35.46 8.93 -43.54
C ALA A 4 -35.53 8.42 -42.08
N LEU A 5 -36.50 7.55 -41.78
CA LEU A 5 -36.61 6.88 -40.48
C LEU A 5 -35.44 5.92 -40.22
N LYS A 6 -35.03 5.16 -41.24
CA LYS A 6 -33.91 4.20 -41.13
C LYS A 6 -32.58 4.89 -40.79
N GLY A 7 -32.25 5.98 -41.49
CA GLY A 7 -31.02 6.76 -41.22
C GLY A 7 -31.00 7.45 -39.85
N ASN A 8 -32.17 7.88 -39.34
CA ASN A 8 -32.28 8.44 -37.99
C ASN A 8 -32.08 7.35 -36.91
N GLN A 9 -32.56 6.13 -37.18
CA GLN A 9 -32.43 4.99 -36.28
C GLN A 9 -30.97 4.52 -36.15
N GLU A 10 -30.21 4.47 -37.25
CA GLU A 10 -28.79 4.11 -37.25
C GLU A 10 -27.92 5.17 -36.53
N ARG A 11 -28.22 6.46 -36.71
CA ARG A 11 -27.55 7.55 -35.98
C ARG A 11 -27.79 7.47 -34.47
N ARG A 12 -29.02 7.15 -34.06
CA ARG A 12 -29.36 6.95 -32.63
C ARG A 12 -28.66 5.73 -32.04
N GLN A 13 -28.56 4.63 -32.80
CA GLN A 13 -27.83 3.45 -32.37
C GLN A 13 -26.32 3.71 -32.26
N ALA A 14 -25.72 4.41 -33.23
CA ALA A 14 -24.33 4.82 -33.18
C ALA A 14 -24.03 5.74 -31.98
N ALA A 15 -24.90 6.72 -31.71
CA ALA A 15 -24.78 7.60 -30.55
C ALA A 15 -24.90 6.84 -29.22
N ARG A 16 -25.82 5.87 -29.12
CA ARG A 16 -25.95 5.00 -27.94
C ARG A 16 -24.72 4.12 -27.73
N ARG A 17 -24.16 3.53 -28.81
CA ARG A 17 -22.92 2.75 -28.77
C ARG A 17 -21.73 3.60 -28.34
N LEU A 18 -21.59 4.80 -28.90
CA LEU A 18 -20.52 5.72 -28.53
C LEU A 18 -20.63 6.16 -27.07
N LYS A 19 -21.85 6.42 -26.59
CA LYS A 19 -22.11 6.74 -25.18
C LYS A 19 -21.73 5.57 -24.26
N LEU A 20 -22.09 4.35 -24.64
CA LEU A 20 -21.70 3.12 -23.92
C LEU A 20 -20.18 2.93 -23.88
N VAL A 21 -19.49 3.07 -25.00
CA VAL A 21 -18.02 2.98 -25.07
C VAL A 21 -17.36 4.03 -24.17
N LYS A 22 -17.84 5.27 -24.19
CA LYS A 22 -17.33 6.33 -23.33
C LYS A 22 -17.51 6.02 -21.84
N TRP A 23 -18.67 5.46 -21.45
CA TRP A 23 -18.91 5.01 -20.07
C TRP A 23 -18.00 3.85 -19.66
N MET A 24 -17.84 2.85 -20.53
CA MET A 24 -16.92 1.74 -20.29
C MET A 24 -15.48 2.22 -20.13
N GLY A 25 -15.03 3.15 -20.98
CA GLY A 25 -13.71 3.77 -20.86
C GLY A 25 -13.52 4.52 -19.54
N ALA A 26 -14.52 5.31 -19.13
CA ALA A 26 -14.48 6.01 -17.85
C ALA A 26 -14.41 5.05 -16.65
N LEU A 27 -15.17 3.95 -16.68
CA LEU A 27 -15.14 2.92 -15.65
C LEU A 27 -13.79 2.19 -15.60
N ALA A 28 -13.22 1.85 -16.76
CA ALA A 28 -11.91 1.21 -16.84
C ALA A 28 -10.81 2.10 -16.26
N VAL A 29 -10.83 3.40 -16.58
CA VAL A 29 -9.88 4.38 -16.00
C VAL A 29 -10.08 4.50 -14.49
N GLY A 30 -11.33 4.60 -14.02
CA GLY A 30 -11.64 4.65 -12.59
C GLY A 30 -11.11 3.43 -11.84
N ALA A 31 -11.30 2.23 -12.39
CA ALA A 31 -10.79 0.99 -11.81
C ALA A 31 -9.26 0.96 -11.74
N LEU A 32 -8.56 1.43 -12.77
CA LEU A 32 -7.09 1.51 -12.78
C LEU A 32 -6.54 2.48 -11.73
N VAL A 33 -7.20 3.63 -11.53
CA VAL A 33 -6.79 4.60 -10.49
C VAL A 33 -6.99 4.00 -9.09
N VAL A 34 -8.14 3.38 -8.83
CA VAL A 34 -8.42 2.73 -7.54
C VAL A 34 -7.42 1.61 -7.27
N TYR A 35 -7.11 0.79 -8.28
CA TYR A 35 -6.10 -0.27 -8.15
C TYR A 35 -4.71 0.31 -7.85
N GLY A 36 -4.30 1.38 -8.54
CA GLY A 36 -3.02 2.03 -8.29
C GLY A 36 -2.90 2.61 -6.88
N LEU A 37 -3.96 3.24 -6.37
CA LEU A 37 -3.98 3.77 -5.00
C LEU A 37 -4.04 2.66 -3.95
N SER A 38 -4.72 1.55 -4.22
CA SER A 38 -4.79 0.39 -3.33
C SER A 38 -3.44 -0.30 -3.12
N GLN A 39 -2.50 -0.15 -4.06
CA GLN A 39 -1.17 -0.76 -3.98
C GLN A 39 -0.15 0.11 -3.24
N MET A 40 -0.54 1.30 -2.74
CA MET A 40 0.33 2.08 -1.87
C MET A 40 0.43 1.38 -0.51
N SER A 41 1.50 0.61 -0.32
CA SER A 41 1.85 -0.09 0.93
C SER A 41 1.60 0.82 2.14
N TYR A 42 0.54 0.55 2.88
CA TYR A 42 0.22 1.30 4.08
C TYR A 42 1.07 0.73 5.22
N VAL A 43 2.04 1.51 5.69
CA VAL A 43 2.73 1.24 6.95
C VAL A 43 1.68 1.34 8.06
N ALA A 44 1.27 0.21 8.63
CA ALA A 44 0.20 0.16 9.62
C ALA A 44 0.62 0.78 10.96
N TYR A 45 1.87 0.57 11.36
CA TYR A 45 2.47 1.12 12.58
C TYR A 45 3.68 1.98 12.19
N GLY A 46 3.60 3.29 12.46
CA GLY A 46 4.62 4.28 12.13
C GLY A 46 5.54 4.62 13.30
N GLU A 47 6.42 5.61 13.11
CA GLU A 47 7.42 6.04 14.10
C GLU A 47 6.81 6.35 15.47
N ALA A 48 5.64 7.00 15.48
CA ALA A 48 4.95 7.37 16.70
C ALA A 48 4.40 6.16 17.47
N ASP A 49 3.98 5.10 16.76
CA ASP A 49 3.43 3.88 17.37
C ASP A 49 4.53 3.03 18.02
N ILE A 50 5.76 3.11 17.51
CA ILE A 50 6.94 2.39 18.01
C ILE A 50 8.03 3.36 18.47
N ALA A 51 7.65 4.37 19.24
CA ALA A 51 8.53 5.45 19.70
C ALA A 51 9.78 5.01 20.52
N VAL A 52 9.84 3.74 20.92
CA VAL A 52 11.03 3.14 21.54
C VAL A 52 12.18 2.88 20.55
N VAL A 53 11.91 2.98 19.25
CA VAL A 53 12.90 2.86 18.17
C VAL A 53 13.19 4.25 17.61
N ASP A 54 14.47 4.61 17.50
CA ASP A 54 14.87 5.89 16.94
C ASP A 54 15.02 5.83 15.41
N PHE A 55 14.19 6.60 14.71
CA PHE A 55 14.25 6.77 13.26
C PHE A 55 14.82 8.13 12.85
N SER A 56 15.14 9.03 13.81
CA SER A 56 15.42 10.45 13.56
C SER A 56 16.57 10.71 12.58
N SER A 57 17.50 9.77 12.51
CA SER A 57 18.69 9.84 11.67
C SER A 57 18.51 9.25 10.27
N LEU A 58 17.30 8.80 9.91
CA LEU A 58 16.94 8.33 8.57
C LEU A 58 16.23 9.43 7.74
N SER A 59 16.44 9.42 6.43
CA SER A 59 15.63 10.16 5.46
C SER A 59 14.23 9.56 5.34
N ARG A 60 13.28 10.31 4.74
CA ARG A 60 11.88 9.86 4.60
C ARG A 60 11.75 8.52 3.85
N SER A 61 12.56 8.28 2.82
CA SER A 61 12.54 7.01 2.08
C SER A 61 13.08 5.85 2.90
N GLU A 62 14.16 6.06 3.64
CA GLU A 62 14.79 5.03 4.48
C GLU A 62 13.88 4.66 5.67
N LYS A 63 13.25 5.67 6.29
CA LYS A 63 12.20 5.45 7.32
C LYS A 63 11.11 4.55 6.79
N ARG A 64 10.60 4.85 5.60
CA ARG A 64 9.55 4.04 4.97
C ARG A 64 10.01 2.61 4.76
N THR A 65 11.22 2.40 4.24
CA THR A 65 11.81 1.07 4.05
C THR A 65 11.90 0.28 5.36
N ALA A 66 12.44 0.88 6.41
CA ALA A 66 12.58 0.25 7.73
C ALA A 66 11.21 -0.10 8.33
N LEU A 67 10.25 0.84 8.26
CA LEU A 67 8.89 0.63 8.75
C LEU A 67 8.16 -0.46 7.96
N GLU A 68 8.28 -0.51 6.64
CA GLU A 68 7.70 -1.56 5.81
C GLU A 68 8.32 -2.93 6.12
N ALA A 69 9.62 -3.00 6.40
CA ALA A 69 10.27 -4.23 6.85
C ALA A 69 9.71 -4.69 8.22
N ALA A 70 9.65 -3.79 9.20
CA ALA A 70 9.14 -4.08 10.54
C ALA A 70 7.66 -4.48 10.55
N ASN A 71 6.84 -3.85 9.71
CA ASN A 71 5.41 -4.16 9.57
C ASN A 71 5.15 -5.47 8.80
N ARG A 72 6.10 -5.95 8.00
CA ARG A 72 5.99 -7.25 7.31
C ARG A 72 6.54 -8.40 8.14
N ALA A 73 7.67 -8.20 8.82
CA ALA A 73 8.31 -9.23 9.63
C ALA A 73 7.37 -9.73 10.75
N ARG A 74 7.31 -11.06 10.93
CA ARG A 74 6.45 -11.70 11.94
C ARG A 74 7.18 -11.87 13.26
N CYS A 75 6.45 -11.67 14.35
CA CYS A 75 6.90 -12.08 15.67
C CYS A 75 6.82 -13.60 15.82
N THR A 76 7.81 -14.21 16.45
CA THR A 76 7.92 -15.67 16.62
C THR A 76 7.38 -16.18 17.96
N CYS A 77 6.74 -15.34 18.78
CA CYS A 77 6.17 -15.76 20.07
C CYS A 77 4.81 -16.49 19.94
N GLY A 78 4.27 -16.64 18.71
CA GLY A 78 3.02 -17.36 18.44
C GLY A 78 1.76 -16.49 18.42
N CYS A 79 1.84 -15.20 18.74
CA CYS A 79 0.69 -14.29 18.75
C CYS A 79 0.16 -13.88 17.35
N GLY A 80 0.89 -14.20 16.28
CA GLY A 80 0.53 -13.82 14.90
C GLY A 80 0.80 -12.35 14.52
N MET A 81 1.26 -11.52 15.46
CA MET A 81 1.55 -10.10 15.22
C MET A 81 2.81 -9.88 14.35
N THR A 82 2.87 -8.69 13.75
CA THR A 82 4.10 -8.17 13.13
C THR A 82 5.11 -7.75 14.22
N LEU A 83 6.38 -7.53 13.87
CA LEU A 83 7.34 -6.94 14.81
C LEU A 83 6.90 -5.55 15.26
N ALA A 84 6.51 -4.68 14.30
CA ALA A 84 6.07 -3.33 14.61
C ALA A 84 4.81 -3.32 15.49
N GLN A 85 3.84 -4.18 15.19
CA GLN A 85 2.63 -4.34 16.00
C GLN A 85 2.95 -4.81 17.41
N CYS A 86 3.79 -5.85 17.54
CA CYS A 86 4.19 -6.36 18.86
C CYS A 86 4.86 -5.26 19.71
N VAL A 87 5.76 -4.47 19.10
CA VAL A 87 6.44 -3.36 19.79
C VAL A 87 5.48 -2.22 20.13
N ALA A 88 4.45 -1.98 19.32
CA ALA A 88 3.49 -0.92 19.57
C ALA A 88 2.47 -1.27 20.66
N THR A 89 1.95 -2.52 20.66
CA THR A 89 0.73 -2.85 21.41
C THR A 89 0.92 -3.83 22.55
N ASP A 90 2.02 -4.60 22.58
CA ASP A 90 2.20 -5.68 23.54
C ASP A 90 3.48 -5.51 24.36
N SER A 91 3.33 -4.83 25.49
CA SER A 91 4.41 -4.59 26.45
C SER A 91 4.76 -5.82 27.31
N THR A 92 3.94 -6.87 27.32
CA THR A 92 4.14 -8.05 28.17
C THR A 92 4.71 -9.25 27.40
N CYS A 93 4.80 -9.16 26.07
CA CYS A 93 5.44 -10.17 25.24
C CYS A 93 6.90 -10.43 25.67
N PRO A 94 7.28 -11.68 25.97
CA PRO A 94 8.64 -12.01 26.43
C PRO A 94 9.71 -11.82 25.35
N LEU A 95 9.32 -11.75 24.07
CA LEU A 95 10.23 -11.49 22.95
C LEU A 95 10.27 -10.02 22.53
N ARG A 96 9.57 -9.14 23.26
CA ARG A 96 9.42 -7.73 22.89
C ARG A 96 10.77 -7.04 22.70
N ASP A 97 11.69 -7.18 23.65
CA ASP A 97 12.99 -6.51 23.59
C ASP A 97 13.84 -7.03 22.43
N GLY A 98 13.80 -8.35 22.18
CA GLY A 98 14.42 -8.96 21.00
C GLY A 98 13.82 -8.43 19.69
N ASN A 99 12.53 -8.12 19.67
CA ASN A 99 11.88 -7.51 18.51
C ASN A 99 12.31 -6.04 18.32
N ILE A 100 12.47 -5.26 19.40
CA ILE A 100 13.03 -3.89 19.33
C ILE A 100 14.43 -3.96 18.68
N VAL A 101 15.30 -4.87 19.13
CA VAL A 101 16.64 -5.04 18.56
C VAL A 101 16.59 -5.37 17.07
N LYS A 102 15.69 -6.28 16.65
CA LYS A 102 15.51 -6.59 15.22
C LYS A 102 15.05 -5.38 14.41
N ILE A 103 14.15 -4.55 14.94
CA ILE A 103 13.72 -3.33 14.26
C ILE A 103 14.88 -2.33 14.17
N ASN A 104 15.68 -2.18 15.22
CA ASN A 104 16.90 -1.35 15.15
C ASN A 104 17.86 -1.84 14.06
N THR A 105 18.04 -3.16 13.90
CA THR A 105 18.82 -3.70 12.76
C THR A 105 18.23 -3.31 11.41
N MET A 106 16.89 -3.32 11.27
CA MET A 106 16.22 -2.87 10.04
C MET A 106 16.40 -1.37 9.78
N VAL A 107 16.45 -0.55 10.85
CA VAL A 107 16.78 0.89 10.75
C VAL A 107 18.18 1.08 10.21
N GLU A 108 19.17 0.37 10.75
CA GLU A 108 20.56 0.44 10.27
C GLU A 108 20.70 -0.05 8.82
N GLN A 109 20.07 -1.18 8.47
CA GLN A 109 20.06 -1.70 7.10
C GLN A 109 19.39 -0.75 6.10
N ALA A 110 18.42 0.06 6.55
CA ALA A 110 17.76 1.02 5.67
C ALA A 110 18.66 2.20 5.30
N ARG A 111 19.72 2.50 6.08
CA ARG A 111 20.74 3.51 5.73
C ARG A 111 21.69 3.03 4.66
N GLU A 112 21.96 1.73 4.63
CA GLU A 112 22.91 1.18 3.68
C GLU A 112 22.31 1.29 2.27
N PRO A 113 23.07 1.80 1.28
CA PRO A 113 22.62 1.75 -0.10
C PRO A 113 22.36 0.27 -0.45
N GLN A 114 21.09 -0.09 -0.62
CA GLN A 114 20.68 -1.48 -0.87
C GLN A 114 21.56 -2.07 -1.97
N PRO A 115 22.27 -3.19 -1.74
CA PRO A 115 22.96 -3.88 -2.81
C PRO A 115 21.91 -4.29 -3.84
N ALA A 116 22.15 -3.91 -5.10
CA ALA A 116 21.28 -4.26 -6.21
C ALA A 116 21.10 -5.80 -6.29
N PRO A 117 19.88 -6.29 -6.58
CA PRO A 117 19.62 -7.72 -6.74
C PRO A 117 20.42 -8.34 -7.89
#